data_AF-A0A933G164-F1
#
_entry.id   AF-A0A933G164-F1
#
_cell.length_a   1.000
_cell.length_b   1.000
_cell.length_c   1.000
_cell.angle_alpha   90.00
_cell.angle_beta   90.00
_cell.angle_gamma   90.00
#
_symmetry.space_group_name_H-M   'P 1'
#
loop_
_entity.id
_entity.type
_entity.pdbx_description
1 polymer ?
#
loop_
_entity_poly.entity_id
_entity_poly.type
_entity_poly.pdbx_seq_one_letter_code
_entity_poly.pdbx_strand_id
1 'polypeptide(L)'
;MSVPQAKQMRRAYGFDEVAIVPGDLTVNPSMTEVSLQIGELEFAVPILAAGMDGVVDTRFASSFSEQGGLAVLNLEGLHTRYDEPAAVLEEIAAASREEATGILQKAYTAPIRLELIGKRISEIKKAGGVCAVSSTPANTKRFAPLAREAGVDVFVIQSTVTTARHISYSERGLILAEMVSHMAPVPVVVGNTVSFAACKELMESGVAGVLVGVGPGAACTSREVLGIGVPQVTATMDCAAARDQYYRETGRYVPIITDGGIRSGGDLCKAFASGADGVMLGSILAACEEAPGGGHHWGMATPHADLPRGVRVTVGVNTTLR
;
A
#
# COMPACT_ATOMS: atom_id res chain seq x y z
N MET A 1 -11.20 45.66 14.90
CA MET A 1 -11.81 44.31 14.90
C MET A 1 -11.24 43.58 13.69
N SER A 2 -10.47 42.51 13.90
CA SER A 2 -9.93 41.71 12.80
C SER A 2 -11.09 41.06 12.05
N VAL A 3 -11.28 41.45 10.80
CA VAL A 3 -12.20 40.80 9.86
C VAL A 3 -11.86 39.29 9.84
N PRO A 4 -12.84 38.37 9.87
CA PRO A 4 -12.56 36.95 9.77
C PRO A 4 -11.82 36.67 8.46
N GLN A 5 -10.60 36.12 8.55
CA GLN A 5 -9.88 35.66 7.37
C GLN A 5 -10.54 34.39 6.85
N ALA A 6 -11.37 34.52 5.82
CA ALA A 6 -11.89 33.38 5.08
C ALA A 6 -10.72 32.57 4.50
N LYS A 7 -10.79 31.23 4.63
CA LYS A 7 -9.84 30.24 4.06
C LYS A 7 -8.44 30.23 4.71
N GLN A 8 -8.35 29.77 5.97
CA GLN A 8 -7.07 29.45 6.58
C GLN A 8 -6.52 28.11 6.08
N MET A 9 -5.21 28.04 5.85
CA MET A 9 -4.51 26.82 5.45
C MET A 9 -3.66 26.29 6.61
N ARG A 10 -3.77 24.99 6.88
CA ARG A 10 -2.86 24.30 7.78
C ARG A 10 -1.53 24.06 7.06
N ARG A 11 -0.41 24.49 7.65
CA ARG A 11 0.93 24.09 7.19
C ARG A 11 1.13 22.60 7.45
N ALA A 12 1.67 21.89 6.47
CA ALA A 12 2.03 20.49 6.54
C ALA A 12 3.44 20.29 5.99
N TYR A 13 4.10 19.21 6.41
CA TYR A 13 5.52 18.94 6.18
C TYR A 13 5.73 17.58 5.51
N GLY A 14 6.61 17.54 4.52
CA GLY A 14 7.14 16.32 3.90
C GLY A 14 8.49 15.92 4.50
N PHE A 15 9.06 14.82 3.99
CA PHE A 15 10.36 14.32 4.46
C PHE A 15 11.51 15.31 4.23
N ASP A 16 11.45 16.10 3.16
CA ASP A 16 12.47 17.11 2.82
C ASP A 16 12.48 18.32 3.76
N GLU A 17 11.43 18.50 4.55
CA GLU A 17 11.25 19.68 5.42
C GLU A 17 11.64 19.40 6.88
N VAL A 18 12.03 18.16 7.21
CA VAL A 18 12.35 17.75 8.59
C VAL A 18 13.61 16.87 8.65
N ALA A 19 14.23 16.85 9.83
CA ALA A 19 15.34 15.97 10.17
C ALA A 19 15.15 15.40 11.59
N ILE A 20 15.69 14.21 11.84
CA ILE A 20 15.69 13.60 13.16
C ILE A 20 16.83 14.23 13.97
N VAL A 21 16.52 14.71 15.17
CA VAL A 21 17.51 15.24 16.11
C VAL A 21 18.20 14.06 16.81
N PRO A 22 19.54 13.99 16.84
CA PRO A 22 20.25 12.97 17.61
C PRO A 22 19.88 13.02 19.10
N GLY A 23 19.68 11.85 19.72
CA GLY A 23 19.45 11.75 21.16
C GLY A 23 20.74 11.82 21.98
N ASP A 24 20.60 11.95 23.30
CA ASP A 24 21.73 12.07 24.24
C ASP A 24 22.44 10.72 24.51
N LEU A 25 21.81 9.61 24.14
CA LEU A 25 22.31 8.25 24.35
C LEU A 25 22.39 7.51 23.01
N THR A 26 23.48 6.78 22.80
CA THR A 26 23.65 5.89 21.64
C THR A 26 23.43 4.43 22.06
N VAL A 27 22.87 3.64 21.14
CA VAL A 27 22.67 2.20 21.28
C VAL A 27 23.27 1.50 20.07
N ASN A 28 23.75 0.27 20.24
CA ASN A 28 24.19 -0.52 19.09
C ASN A 28 22.98 -0.89 18.24
N PRO A 29 23.03 -0.74 16.90
CA PRO A 29 21.92 -1.12 16.02
C PRO A 29 21.47 -2.57 16.20
N SER A 30 22.37 -3.49 16.55
CA SER A 30 22.03 -4.89 16.82
C SER A 30 21.15 -5.09 18.08
N MET A 31 20.93 -4.05 18.88
CA MET A 31 20.08 -4.09 20.07
C MET A 31 18.69 -3.51 19.83
N THR A 32 18.37 -3.07 18.60
CA THR A 32 17.05 -2.53 18.27
C THR A 32 16.10 -3.62 17.81
N GLU A 33 14.85 -3.53 18.24
CA GLU A 33 13.72 -4.31 17.74
C GLU A 33 13.06 -3.49 16.62
N VAL A 34 12.82 -4.11 15.46
CA VAL A 34 12.25 -3.45 14.27
C VAL A 34 11.07 -4.21 13.68
N SER A 35 10.57 -5.24 14.37
CA SER A 35 9.48 -6.07 13.89
C SER A 35 8.19 -5.28 13.71
N LEU A 36 7.33 -5.79 12.84
CA LEU A 36 5.99 -5.28 12.62
C LEU A 36 4.99 -6.39 12.92
N GLN A 37 3.99 -6.07 13.73
CA GLN A 37 2.86 -6.97 14.00
C GLN A 37 1.62 -6.52 13.21
N ILE A 38 0.99 -7.44 12.46
CA ILE A 38 -0.31 -7.24 11.79
C ILE A 38 -1.24 -8.38 12.18
N GLY A 39 -2.22 -8.10 13.05
CA GLY A 39 -3.02 -9.14 13.66
C GLY A 39 -2.16 -10.09 14.48
N GLU A 40 -2.20 -11.38 14.18
CA GLU A 40 -1.38 -12.41 14.84
C GLU A 40 -0.05 -12.69 14.12
N LEU A 41 0.20 -12.04 12.97
CA LEU A 41 1.42 -12.21 12.18
C LEU A 41 2.49 -11.22 12.62
N GLU A 42 3.72 -11.71 12.77
CA GLU A 42 4.91 -10.91 13.08
C GLU A 42 5.89 -10.97 11.91
N PHE A 43 6.38 -9.81 11.50
CA PHE A 43 7.34 -9.65 10.41
C PHE A 43 8.64 -9.09 10.97
N ALA A 44 9.76 -9.75 10.70
CA ALA A 44 11.07 -9.33 11.18
C ALA A 44 11.55 -8.01 10.55
N VAL A 45 11.00 -7.66 9.38
CA VAL A 45 11.29 -6.41 8.68
C VAL A 45 9.98 -5.62 8.54
N PRO A 46 9.93 -4.34 8.97
CA PRO A 46 8.70 -3.54 9.02
C PRO A 46 8.38 -2.92 7.65
N ILE A 47 8.51 -3.72 6.58
CA ILE A 47 8.39 -3.28 5.20
C ILE A 47 7.38 -4.16 4.47
N LEU A 48 6.40 -3.48 3.86
CA LEU A 48 5.47 -4.07 2.90
C LEU A 48 5.92 -3.71 1.48
N ALA A 49 5.88 -4.68 0.56
CA ALA A 49 6.00 -4.40 -0.86
C ALA A 49 4.65 -3.99 -1.45
N ALA A 50 4.61 -2.86 -2.16
CA ALA A 50 3.37 -2.28 -2.67
C ALA A 50 2.69 -3.19 -3.70
N GLY A 51 1.35 -3.28 -3.62
CA GLY A 51 0.49 -4.04 -4.53
C GLY A 51 0.45 -3.47 -5.95
N MET A 52 1.55 -3.57 -6.66
CA MET A 52 1.74 -3.04 -8.00
C MET A 52 2.42 -4.10 -8.86
N ASP A 53 1.90 -4.35 -10.06
CA ASP A 53 2.36 -5.44 -10.93
C ASP A 53 3.80 -5.27 -11.43
N GLY A 54 4.37 -4.06 -11.34
CA GLY A 54 5.80 -3.83 -11.60
C GLY A 54 6.71 -4.13 -10.41
N VAL A 55 6.15 -4.43 -9.23
CA VAL A 55 6.87 -4.68 -7.97
C VAL A 55 6.68 -6.11 -7.50
N VAL A 56 5.44 -6.60 -7.45
CA VAL A 56 5.12 -7.88 -6.82
C VAL A 56 4.46 -8.82 -7.82
N ASP A 57 5.17 -9.91 -8.12
CA ASP A 57 4.60 -11.16 -8.64
C ASP A 57 4.65 -12.26 -7.56
N THR A 58 4.24 -13.49 -7.90
CA THR A 58 4.21 -14.60 -6.93
C THR A 58 5.61 -15.05 -6.50
N ARG A 59 6.63 -14.91 -7.35
CA ARG A 59 8.03 -15.25 -7.03
C ARG A 59 8.64 -14.21 -6.10
N PHE A 60 8.48 -12.93 -6.41
CA PHE A 60 8.88 -11.80 -5.58
C PHE A 60 8.24 -11.92 -4.21
N ALA A 61 6.93 -12.21 -4.14
CA ALA A 61 6.24 -12.29 -2.86
C ALA A 61 6.81 -13.37 -1.93
N SER A 62 7.15 -14.52 -2.51
CA SER A 62 7.78 -15.62 -1.77
C SER A 62 9.20 -15.25 -1.32
N SER A 63 10.00 -14.69 -2.23
CA SER A 63 11.38 -14.27 -1.95
C SER A 63 11.46 -13.15 -0.91
N PHE A 64 10.52 -12.21 -0.95
CA PHE A 64 10.43 -11.11 0.02
C PHE A 64 9.98 -11.58 1.40
N SER A 65 9.14 -12.62 1.46
CA SER A 65 8.77 -13.27 2.71
C SER A 65 9.99 -13.92 3.38
N GLU A 66 10.91 -14.53 2.61
CA GLU A 66 12.17 -15.08 3.14
C GLU A 66 13.07 -14.00 3.76
N GLN A 67 12.98 -12.75 3.28
CA GLN A 67 13.68 -11.60 3.86
C GLN A 67 12.97 -11.02 5.10
N GLY A 68 11.84 -11.59 5.53
CA GLY A 68 11.11 -11.18 6.71
C GLY A 68 10.14 -10.01 6.51
N GLY A 69 9.92 -9.58 5.26
CA GLY A 69 8.92 -8.57 4.90
C GLY A 69 7.61 -9.18 4.38
N LEU A 70 6.63 -8.33 4.03
CA LEU A 70 5.33 -8.76 3.50
C LEU A 70 5.08 -8.18 2.11
N ALA A 71 4.93 -9.02 1.08
CA ALA A 71 4.62 -8.54 -0.26
C ALA A 71 3.13 -8.68 -0.59
N VAL A 72 2.53 -7.62 -1.11
CA VAL A 72 1.10 -7.59 -1.43
C VAL A 72 0.90 -7.80 -2.93
N LEU A 73 0.18 -8.85 -3.33
CA LEU A 73 -0.16 -9.09 -4.74
C LEU A 73 -1.44 -8.33 -5.15
N ASN A 74 -1.41 -7.61 -6.27
CA ASN A 74 -2.58 -6.89 -6.78
C ASN A 74 -3.60 -7.81 -7.47
N LEU A 75 -4.79 -8.02 -6.89
CA LEU A 75 -5.83 -8.86 -7.50
C LEU A 75 -6.56 -8.20 -8.66
N GLU A 76 -6.39 -6.90 -8.87
CA GLU A 76 -6.91 -6.17 -10.04
C GLU A 76 -5.85 -5.99 -11.13
N GLY A 77 -4.67 -6.56 -10.89
CA GLY A 77 -3.49 -6.45 -11.72
C GLY A 77 -3.45 -7.40 -12.92
N LEU A 78 -2.25 -7.57 -13.46
CA LEU A 78 -1.99 -8.43 -14.61
C LEU A 78 -2.00 -9.91 -14.20
N HIS A 79 -1.59 -10.22 -12.97
CA HIS A 79 -1.47 -11.59 -12.45
C HIS A 79 -2.82 -12.35 -12.37
N THR A 80 -3.94 -11.63 -12.34
CA THR A 80 -5.30 -12.19 -12.36
C THR A 80 -6.04 -11.96 -13.67
N ARG A 81 -5.35 -11.48 -14.71
CA ARG A 81 -5.89 -11.31 -16.07
C ARG A 81 -5.26 -12.30 -17.05
N TYR A 82 -3.98 -12.62 -16.86
CA TYR A 82 -3.18 -13.47 -17.74
C TYR A 82 -2.67 -14.72 -17.02
N ASP A 83 -2.63 -15.86 -17.73
CA ASP A 83 -2.03 -17.09 -17.21
C ASP A 83 -0.52 -16.91 -17.09
N GLU A 84 0.07 -16.28 -18.11
CA GLU A 84 1.47 -15.94 -18.21
C GLU A 84 1.62 -14.41 -18.36
N PRO A 85 1.63 -13.65 -17.25
CA PRO A 85 1.71 -12.19 -17.31
C PRO A 85 3.10 -11.67 -17.71
N ALA A 86 4.14 -12.51 -17.70
CA ALA A 86 5.53 -12.13 -17.96
C ALA A 86 5.71 -11.40 -19.30
N ALA A 87 5.14 -11.92 -20.39
CA ALA A 87 5.23 -11.28 -21.70
C ALA A 87 4.57 -9.89 -21.74
N VAL A 88 3.47 -9.71 -21.01
CA VAL A 88 2.76 -8.41 -20.92
C VAL A 88 3.59 -7.41 -20.11
N LEU A 89 4.23 -7.87 -19.04
CA LEU A 89 5.12 -7.07 -18.20
C LEU A 89 6.37 -6.64 -18.98
N GLU A 90 6.96 -7.54 -19.77
CA GLU A 90 8.08 -7.23 -20.66
C GLU A 90 7.71 -6.19 -21.73
N GLU A 91 6.51 -6.29 -22.33
CA GLU A 91 6.01 -5.28 -23.27
C GLU A 91 5.88 -3.90 -22.61
N ILE A 92 5.35 -3.83 -21.38
CA ILE A 92 5.24 -2.58 -20.61
C ILE A 92 6.62 -2.02 -20.22
N ALA A 93 7.56 -2.89 -19.87
CA ALA A 93 8.92 -2.51 -19.52
C ALA A 93 9.68 -1.94 -20.73
N ALA A 94 9.53 -2.58 -21.90
CA ALA A 94 10.18 -2.16 -23.14
C ALA A 94 9.54 -0.91 -23.78
N ALA A 95 8.32 -0.54 -23.38
CA ALA A 95 7.61 0.61 -23.94
C ALA A 95 8.38 1.93 -23.77
N SER A 96 8.30 2.79 -24.79
CA SER A 96 8.71 4.19 -24.66
C SER A 96 7.87 4.92 -23.59
N ARG A 97 8.33 6.09 -23.14
CA ARG A 97 7.58 6.87 -22.14
C ARG A 97 6.22 7.31 -22.67
N GLU A 98 6.15 7.62 -23.96
CA GLU A 98 4.98 8.12 -24.66
C GLU A 98 3.93 7.01 -24.88
N GLU A 99 4.39 5.78 -25.16
CA GLU A 99 3.51 4.63 -25.44
C GLU A 99 3.05 3.90 -24.17
N ALA A 100 3.83 4.01 -23.07
CA ALA A 100 3.63 3.23 -21.85
C ALA A 100 2.20 3.30 -21.29
N THR A 101 1.59 4.49 -21.24
CA THR A 101 0.22 4.64 -20.72
C THR A 101 -0.80 3.90 -21.58
N GLY A 102 -0.68 3.98 -22.91
CA GLY A 102 -1.59 3.29 -23.83
C GLY A 102 -1.46 1.78 -23.75
N ILE A 103 -0.23 1.26 -23.67
CA ILE A 103 0.05 -0.18 -23.50
C ILE A 103 -0.50 -0.67 -22.15
N LEU A 104 -0.25 0.07 -21.07
CA LEU A 104 -0.80 -0.23 -19.75
C LEU A 104 -2.33 -0.27 -19.77
N GLN A 105 -2.99 0.76 -20.30
CA GLN A 105 -4.45 0.78 -20.38
C GLN A 105 -4.98 -0.42 -21.16
N LYS A 106 -4.40 -0.71 -22.33
CA LYS A 106 -4.77 -1.87 -23.15
C LYS A 106 -4.60 -3.18 -22.37
N ALA A 107 -3.45 -3.39 -21.72
CA ALA A 107 -3.16 -4.60 -20.95
C ALA A 107 -4.16 -4.83 -19.81
N TYR A 108 -4.61 -3.77 -19.15
CA TYR A 108 -5.56 -3.85 -18.03
C TYR A 108 -7.04 -3.88 -18.48
N THR A 109 -7.34 -3.81 -19.77
CA THR A 109 -8.72 -4.02 -20.26
C THR A 109 -9.15 -5.49 -20.25
N ALA A 110 -8.21 -6.43 -20.33
CA ALA A 110 -8.51 -7.86 -20.27
C ALA A 110 -9.24 -8.20 -18.96
N PRO A 111 -10.34 -8.96 -18.97
CA PRO A 111 -11.16 -9.16 -17.78
C PRO A 111 -10.39 -9.87 -16.66
N ILE A 112 -10.68 -9.50 -15.41
CA ILE A 112 -10.18 -10.22 -14.24
C ILE A 112 -10.82 -11.62 -14.21
N ARG A 113 -9.97 -12.63 -14.16
CA ARG A 113 -10.31 -14.05 -14.12
C ARG A 113 -10.23 -14.57 -12.69
N LEU A 114 -11.39 -14.91 -12.12
CA LEU A 114 -11.53 -15.22 -10.70
C LEU A 114 -10.80 -16.50 -10.28
N GLU A 115 -10.72 -17.46 -11.19
CA GLU A 115 -9.99 -18.71 -11.00
C GLU A 115 -8.48 -18.49 -10.78
N LEU A 116 -7.93 -17.38 -11.30
CA LEU A 116 -6.53 -17.04 -11.10
C LEU A 116 -6.23 -16.54 -9.69
N ILE A 117 -7.21 -15.97 -8.97
CA ILE A 117 -7.02 -15.50 -7.59
C ILE A 117 -6.53 -16.66 -6.71
N GLY A 118 -7.28 -17.76 -6.70
CA GLY A 118 -6.91 -18.95 -5.93
C GLY A 118 -5.60 -19.58 -6.41
N LYS A 119 -5.36 -19.58 -7.73
CA LYS A 119 -4.10 -20.07 -8.31
C LYS A 119 -2.89 -19.28 -7.80
N ARG A 120 -2.91 -17.94 -7.83
CA ARG A 120 -1.79 -17.10 -7.38
C ARG A 120 -1.53 -17.20 -5.88
N ILE A 121 -2.59 -17.25 -5.08
CA ILE A 121 -2.47 -17.48 -3.63
C ILE A 121 -1.81 -18.84 -3.37
N SER A 122 -2.26 -19.88 -4.06
CA SER A 122 -1.67 -21.22 -3.94
C SER A 122 -0.19 -21.26 -4.35
N GLU A 123 0.21 -20.53 -5.39
CA GLU A 123 1.60 -20.42 -5.84
C GLU A 123 2.50 -19.83 -4.75
N ILE A 124 2.11 -18.70 -4.13
CA ILE A 124 2.87 -18.05 -3.06
C ILE A 124 2.99 -18.98 -1.84
N LYS A 125 1.88 -19.59 -1.42
CA LYS A 125 1.87 -20.45 -0.23
C LYS A 125 2.66 -21.74 -0.42
N LYS A 126 2.61 -22.35 -1.61
CA LYS A 126 3.40 -23.56 -1.94
C LYS A 126 4.91 -23.27 -1.95
N ALA A 127 5.30 -22.05 -2.26
CA ALA A 127 6.68 -21.59 -2.16
C ALA A 127 7.08 -21.20 -0.73
N GLY A 128 6.18 -21.32 0.26
CA GLY A 128 6.46 -21.04 1.68
C GLY A 128 6.35 -19.57 2.09
N GLY A 129 5.89 -18.69 1.20
CA GLY A 129 5.71 -17.27 1.50
C GLY A 129 4.44 -16.95 2.29
N VAL A 130 4.46 -15.85 3.03
CA VAL A 130 3.25 -15.27 3.64
C VAL A 130 2.47 -14.57 2.54
N CYS A 131 1.21 -14.96 2.33
CA CYS A 131 0.43 -14.44 1.21
C CYS A 131 -0.42 -13.23 1.62
N ALA A 132 -0.05 -12.04 1.14
CA ALA A 132 -0.92 -10.87 1.15
C ALA A 132 -1.43 -10.54 -0.25
N VAL A 133 -2.69 -10.12 -0.34
CA VAL A 133 -3.30 -9.67 -1.59
C VAL A 133 -4.08 -8.38 -1.40
N SER A 134 -4.18 -7.56 -2.45
CA SER A 134 -4.96 -6.32 -2.43
C SER A 134 -6.13 -6.31 -3.40
N SER A 135 -7.18 -5.58 -3.01
CA SER A 135 -8.23 -5.13 -3.92
C SER A 135 -8.59 -3.67 -3.64
N THR A 136 -9.17 -3.01 -4.63
CA THR A 136 -9.89 -1.75 -4.41
C THR A 136 -11.18 -2.00 -3.64
N PRO A 137 -11.72 -0.98 -2.94
CA PRO A 137 -13.01 -1.07 -2.26
C PRO A 137 -14.17 -1.56 -3.14
N ALA A 138 -14.13 -1.21 -4.44
CA ALA A 138 -15.19 -1.58 -5.39
C ALA A 138 -15.29 -3.09 -5.61
N ASN A 139 -14.15 -3.80 -5.60
CA ASN A 139 -14.09 -5.24 -5.85
C ASN A 139 -13.95 -6.09 -4.59
N THR A 140 -13.78 -5.48 -3.41
CA THR A 140 -13.58 -6.21 -2.14
C THR A 140 -14.66 -7.26 -1.88
N LYS A 141 -15.95 -6.92 -2.06
CA LYS A 141 -17.06 -7.87 -1.85
C LYS A 141 -16.98 -9.11 -2.74
N ARG A 142 -16.35 -9.00 -3.90
CA ARG A 142 -16.19 -10.09 -4.87
C ARG A 142 -14.93 -10.92 -4.61
N PHE A 143 -13.83 -10.26 -4.23
CA PHE A 143 -12.51 -10.93 -4.15
C PHE A 143 -12.17 -11.46 -2.77
N ALA A 144 -12.60 -10.78 -1.71
CA ALA A 144 -12.25 -11.14 -0.35
C ALA A 144 -12.71 -12.58 0.03
N PRO A 145 -13.94 -13.03 -0.31
CA PRO A 145 -14.36 -14.41 -0.05
C PRO A 145 -13.49 -15.45 -0.78
N LEU A 146 -13.13 -15.19 -2.04
CA LEU A 146 -12.30 -16.08 -2.85
C LEU A 146 -10.88 -16.17 -2.31
N ALA A 147 -10.31 -15.03 -1.89
CA ALA A 147 -8.99 -14.98 -1.29
C ALA A 147 -8.96 -15.71 0.06
N ARG A 148 -10.01 -15.54 0.88
CA ARG A 148 -10.17 -16.26 2.14
C ARG A 148 -10.26 -17.76 1.93
N GLU A 149 -11.09 -18.21 0.98
CA GLU A 149 -11.23 -19.64 0.65
C GLU A 149 -9.91 -20.25 0.15
N ALA A 150 -9.14 -19.48 -0.63
CA ALA A 150 -7.81 -19.88 -1.08
C ALA A 150 -6.74 -19.86 0.03
N GLY A 151 -7.07 -19.37 1.23
CA GLY A 151 -6.21 -19.36 2.40
C GLY A 151 -5.23 -18.20 2.46
N VAL A 152 -5.59 -17.01 1.95
CA VAL A 152 -4.76 -15.79 2.10
C VAL A 152 -4.45 -15.48 3.57
N ASP A 153 -3.27 -14.95 3.85
CA ASP A 153 -2.79 -14.66 5.21
C ASP A 153 -3.08 -13.19 5.62
N VAL A 154 -3.06 -12.25 4.68
CA VAL A 154 -3.45 -10.84 4.90
C VAL A 154 -4.26 -10.33 3.71
N PHE A 155 -5.38 -9.64 3.97
CA PHE A 155 -6.15 -8.99 2.91
C PHE A 155 -6.05 -7.46 3.00
N VAL A 156 -5.68 -6.81 1.90
CA VAL A 156 -5.49 -5.36 1.86
C VAL A 156 -6.59 -4.71 1.02
N ILE A 157 -7.37 -3.82 1.64
CA ILE A 157 -8.32 -2.95 0.92
C ILE A 157 -7.59 -1.65 0.62
N GLN A 158 -7.12 -1.48 -0.62
CA GLN A 158 -6.26 -0.37 -1.00
C GLN A 158 -6.87 0.50 -2.10
N SER A 159 -6.89 1.81 -1.88
CA SER A 159 -7.20 2.82 -2.89
C SER A 159 -6.39 4.08 -2.63
N THR A 160 -6.43 5.06 -3.55
CA THR A 160 -5.78 6.36 -3.31
C THR A 160 -6.32 7.04 -2.05
N VAL A 161 -7.64 7.00 -1.81
CA VAL A 161 -8.30 7.63 -0.65
C VAL A 161 -9.43 6.72 -0.20
N THR A 162 -9.36 6.24 1.04
CA THR A 162 -10.33 5.31 1.63
C THR A 162 -10.87 5.89 2.93
N THR A 163 -12.20 5.85 3.08
CA THR A 163 -12.92 6.18 4.30
C THR A 163 -13.72 4.96 4.75
N ALA A 164 -14.01 4.86 6.05
CA ALA A 164 -14.85 3.77 6.59
C ALA A 164 -16.29 3.81 6.04
N ARG A 165 -16.77 5.02 5.71
CA ARG A 165 -18.11 5.28 5.21
C ARG A 165 -18.04 5.72 3.76
N HIS A 166 -18.81 5.06 2.90
CA HIS A 166 -18.98 5.42 1.49
C HIS A 166 -20.48 5.53 1.17
N ILE A 167 -20.89 6.65 0.59
CA ILE A 167 -22.27 6.90 0.17
C ILE A 167 -22.37 6.58 -1.32
N SER A 168 -23.32 5.71 -1.67
CA SER A 168 -23.55 5.29 -3.05
C SER A 168 -25.04 5.05 -3.29
N TYR A 169 -25.47 5.04 -4.55
CA TYR A 169 -26.81 4.62 -4.95
C TYR A 169 -26.99 3.09 -4.99
N SER A 170 -25.95 2.31 -4.67
CA SER A 170 -26.08 0.86 -4.61
C SER A 170 -26.97 0.47 -3.43
N GLU A 171 -27.80 -0.56 -3.62
CA GLU A 171 -28.73 -1.05 -2.58
C GLU A 171 -27.99 -1.39 -1.27
N ARG A 172 -26.78 -1.95 -1.38
CA ARG A 172 -25.86 -2.14 -0.26
C ARG A 172 -24.41 -1.95 -0.71
N GLY A 173 -23.80 -0.85 -0.24
CA GLY A 173 -22.38 -0.56 -0.45
C GLY A 173 -21.43 -1.53 0.27
N LEU A 174 -20.13 -1.26 0.21
CA LEU A 174 -19.18 -1.92 1.09
C LEU A 174 -19.35 -1.36 2.51
N ILE A 175 -19.71 -2.21 3.46
CA ILE A 175 -19.73 -1.88 4.89
C ILE A 175 -18.47 -2.47 5.49
N LEU A 176 -17.50 -1.61 5.84
CA LEU A 176 -16.15 -2.07 6.18
C LEU A 176 -16.14 -2.99 7.40
N ALA A 177 -16.89 -2.67 8.45
CA ALA A 177 -16.96 -3.49 9.66
C ALA A 177 -17.51 -4.90 9.40
N GLU A 178 -18.51 -5.03 8.53
CA GLU A 178 -19.04 -6.34 8.12
C GLU A 178 -18.01 -7.12 7.30
N MET A 179 -17.29 -6.43 6.40
CA MET A 179 -16.24 -7.05 5.60
C MET A 179 -15.09 -7.58 6.48
N VAL A 180 -14.62 -6.78 7.44
CA VAL A 180 -13.59 -7.20 8.41
C VAL A 180 -14.06 -8.43 9.19
N SER A 181 -15.30 -8.40 9.69
CA SER A 181 -15.89 -9.54 10.42
C SER A 181 -15.97 -10.81 9.56
N HIS A 182 -16.39 -10.69 8.29
CA HIS A 182 -16.44 -11.83 7.37
C HIS A 182 -15.07 -12.37 6.96
N MET A 183 -14.01 -11.57 7.05
CA MET A 183 -12.65 -12.02 6.74
C MET A 183 -11.99 -12.75 7.90
N ALA A 184 -12.46 -12.56 9.13
CA ALA A 184 -11.89 -13.19 10.32
C ALA A 184 -11.72 -14.73 10.14
N PRO A 185 -10.56 -15.29 10.56
CA PRO A 185 -9.49 -14.64 11.31
C PRO A 185 -8.45 -13.89 10.44
N VAL A 186 -8.63 -13.80 9.12
CA VAL A 186 -7.67 -13.12 8.24
C VAL A 186 -7.61 -11.62 8.58
N PRO A 187 -6.45 -11.06 8.97
CA PRO A 187 -6.30 -9.64 9.22
C PRO A 187 -6.55 -8.82 7.96
N VAL A 188 -7.33 -7.73 8.12
CA VAL A 188 -7.62 -6.79 7.04
C VAL A 188 -6.86 -5.49 7.27
N VAL A 189 -5.98 -5.13 6.34
CA VAL A 189 -5.29 -3.83 6.30
C VAL A 189 -6.04 -2.91 5.34
N VAL A 190 -6.22 -1.64 5.69
CA VAL A 190 -7.01 -0.71 4.87
C VAL A 190 -6.30 0.61 4.64
N GLY A 191 -6.40 1.13 3.43
CA GLY A 191 -5.99 2.49 3.15
C GLY A 191 -6.21 2.92 1.70
N ASN A 192 -5.76 4.10 1.30
CA ASN A 192 -4.98 5.02 2.13
C ASN A 192 -5.86 6.08 2.80
N THR A 193 -5.44 6.55 3.97
CA THR A 193 -6.01 7.74 4.62
C THR A 193 -4.90 8.71 5.01
N VAL A 194 -5.25 9.94 5.38
CA VAL A 194 -4.28 11.00 5.77
C VAL A 194 -4.78 11.90 6.88
N SER A 195 -5.99 11.67 7.40
CA SER A 195 -6.58 12.53 8.43
C SER A 195 -6.89 11.75 9.69
N PHE A 196 -6.77 12.43 10.83
CA PHE A 196 -7.06 11.89 12.15
C PHE A 196 -8.44 11.21 12.20
N ALA A 197 -9.50 11.91 11.78
CA ALA A 197 -10.87 11.43 11.91
C ALA A 197 -11.14 10.20 11.04
N ALA A 198 -10.71 10.22 9.77
CA ALA A 198 -10.90 9.09 8.87
C ALA A 198 -10.08 7.88 9.32
N CYS A 199 -8.85 8.08 9.80
CA CYS A 199 -8.01 7.01 10.35
C CYS A 199 -8.68 6.35 11.57
N LYS A 200 -9.18 7.15 12.52
CA LYS A 200 -9.90 6.65 13.71
C LYS A 200 -11.13 5.83 13.32
N GLU A 201 -11.95 6.30 12.39
CA GLU A 201 -13.14 5.56 11.92
C GLU A 201 -12.77 4.22 11.23
N LEU A 202 -11.64 4.17 10.50
CA LEU A 202 -11.14 2.91 9.94
C LEU A 202 -10.76 1.92 11.05
N MET A 203 -10.07 2.38 12.09
CA MET A 203 -9.72 1.55 13.26
C MET A 203 -10.98 1.05 13.99
N GLU A 204 -11.98 1.91 14.18
CA GLU A 204 -13.27 1.54 14.78
C GLU A 204 -14.02 0.45 13.99
N SER A 205 -13.73 0.32 12.69
CA SER A 205 -14.29 -0.75 11.84
C SER A 205 -13.63 -2.12 12.03
N GLY A 206 -12.60 -2.23 12.88
CA GLY A 206 -11.97 -3.52 13.22
C GLY A 206 -10.71 -3.87 12.43
N VAL A 207 -10.19 -2.96 11.60
CA VAL A 207 -9.02 -3.23 10.74
C VAL A 207 -7.78 -3.57 11.58
N ALA A 208 -6.92 -4.43 11.02
CA ALA A 208 -5.67 -4.90 11.62
C ALA A 208 -4.46 -4.01 11.29
N GLY A 209 -4.62 -3.01 10.42
CA GLY A 209 -3.60 -2.02 10.08
C GLY A 209 -4.16 -0.94 9.16
N VAL A 210 -3.53 0.24 9.15
CA VAL A 210 -3.96 1.37 8.32
C VAL A 210 -2.81 1.86 7.44
N LEU A 211 -3.01 1.88 6.12
CA LEU A 211 -2.06 2.52 5.19
C LEU A 211 -2.29 4.03 5.15
N VAL A 212 -1.21 4.80 5.19
CA VAL A 212 -1.24 6.26 5.27
C VAL A 212 -0.45 6.90 4.14
N GLY A 213 -1.12 7.68 3.29
CA GLY A 213 -0.48 8.45 2.24
C GLY A 213 -1.37 8.74 1.05
N VAL A 214 -1.51 10.02 0.67
CA VAL A 214 -2.29 10.46 -0.51
C VAL A 214 -1.43 11.41 -1.34
N GLY A 215 -1.05 10.94 -2.53
CA GLY A 215 -0.22 11.69 -3.47
C GLY A 215 1.31 11.75 -3.27
N PRO A 216 1.97 11.09 -2.29
CA PRO A 216 3.43 11.18 -2.13
C PRO A 216 4.21 10.21 -3.02
N GLY A 217 3.54 9.20 -3.60
CA GLY A 217 4.20 8.11 -4.34
C GLY A 217 4.86 8.59 -5.63
N ALA A 218 6.03 8.03 -5.97
CA ALA A 218 6.83 8.45 -7.12
C ALA A 218 6.10 8.33 -8.47
N ALA A 219 5.25 7.30 -8.61
CA ALA A 219 4.42 7.10 -9.81
C ALA A 219 3.03 7.74 -9.72
N CYS A 220 2.70 8.47 -8.65
CA CYS A 220 1.38 9.03 -8.41
C CYS A 220 1.28 10.49 -8.88
N THR A 221 0.24 10.81 -9.64
CA THR A 221 -0.03 12.19 -10.12
C THR A 221 -1.26 12.81 -9.45
N SER A 222 -1.77 12.24 -8.35
CA SER A 222 -3.03 12.70 -7.74
C SER A 222 -3.00 14.16 -7.28
N ARG A 223 -1.85 14.68 -6.83
CA ARG A 223 -1.74 16.11 -6.47
C ARG A 223 -1.88 17.02 -7.69
N GLU A 224 -1.36 16.59 -8.82
CA GLU A 224 -1.42 17.34 -10.08
C GLU A 224 -2.79 17.22 -10.74
N VAL A 225 -3.33 16.00 -10.82
CA VAL A 225 -4.60 15.71 -11.52
C VAL A 225 -5.83 16.11 -10.70
N LEU A 226 -5.82 15.86 -9.38
CA LEU A 226 -7.00 16.07 -8.52
C LEU A 226 -6.84 17.24 -7.53
N GLY A 227 -5.62 17.74 -7.33
CA GLY A 227 -5.35 18.78 -6.31
C GLY A 227 -5.46 18.29 -4.86
N ILE A 228 -5.50 16.97 -4.63
CA ILE A 228 -5.63 16.39 -3.28
C ILE A 228 -4.34 15.71 -2.83
N GLY A 229 -3.98 15.93 -1.56
CA GLY A 229 -2.87 15.27 -0.92
C GLY A 229 -2.47 15.95 0.38
N VAL A 230 -1.71 15.22 1.20
CA VAL A 230 -1.10 15.75 2.42
C VAL A 230 0.38 15.39 2.40
N PRO A 231 1.31 16.30 2.74
CA PRO A 231 2.72 15.98 2.97
C PRO A 231 2.90 14.84 3.98
N GLN A 232 3.79 13.90 3.66
CA GLN A 232 3.77 12.56 4.26
C GLN A 232 4.08 12.51 5.76
N VAL A 233 4.97 13.39 6.24
CA VAL A 233 5.29 13.46 7.68
C VAL A 233 4.05 13.88 8.46
N THR A 234 3.37 14.95 8.02
CA THR A 234 2.11 15.39 8.65
C THR A 234 1.02 14.33 8.56
N ALA A 235 0.83 13.67 7.42
CA ALA A 235 -0.17 12.62 7.28
C ALA A 235 0.07 11.46 8.25
N THR A 236 1.34 11.03 8.39
CA THR A 236 1.74 9.95 9.30
C THR A 236 1.50 10.36 10.75
N MET A 237 1.92 11.57 11.15
CA MET A 237 1.73 12.07 12.50
C MET A 237 0.24 12.18 12.89
N ASP A 238 -0.62 12.66 11.97
CA ASP A 238 -2.06 12.77 12.23
C ASP A 238 -2.71 11.41 12.46
N CYS A 239 -2.32 10.41 11.67
CA CYS A 239 -2.85 9.06 11.77
C CYS A 239 -2.28 8.31 13.00
N ALA A 240 -1.00 8.54 13.33
CA ALA A 240 -0.40 8.04 14.57
C ALA A 240 -1.10 8.62 15.81
N ALA A 241 -1.42 9.91 15.82
CA ALA A 241 -2.21 10.52 16.88
C ALA A 241 -3.61 9.90 17.01
N ALA A 242 -4.26 9.55 15.89
CA ALA A 242 -5.53 8.83 15.90
C ALA A 242 -5.38 7.43 16.49
N ARG A 243 -4.30 6.72 16.16
CA ARG A 243 -3.97 5.40 16.70
C ARG A 243 -3.74 5.45 18.20
N ASP A 244 -2.98 6.42 18.68
CA ASP A 244 -2.70 6.58 20.11
C ASP A 244 -3.96 6.92 20.90
N GLN A 245 -4.86 7.72 20.33
CA GLN A 245 -6.16 7.97 20.93
C GLN A 245 -7.05 6.72 20.94
N TYR A 246 -7.13 6.02 19.82
CA TYR A 246 -7.89 4.76 19.72
C TYR A 246 -7.39 3.71 20.71
N TYR A 247 -6.07 3.57 20.87
CA TYR A 247 -5.45 2.67 21.85
C TYR A 247 -5.80 3.08 23.29
N ARG A 248 -5.74 4.37 23.63
CA ARG A 248 -6.14 4.86 24.96
C ARG A 248 -7.62 4.60 25.27
N GLU A 249 -8.49 4.69 24.26
CA GLU A 249 -9.94 4.49 24.42
C GLU A 249 -10.33 3.01 24.50
N THR A 250 -9.59 2.11 23.82
CA THR A 250 -10.05 0.72 23.60
C THR A 250 -9.08 -0.36 24.09
N GLY A 251 -7.82 -0.01 24.35
CA GLY A 251 -6.73 -0.96 24.61
C GLY A 251 -6.26 -1.73 23.39
N ARG A 252 -6.80 -1.49 22.18
CA ARG A 252 -6.41 -2.18 20.96
C ARG A 252 -5.45 -1.34 20.13
N TYR A 253 -4.24 -1.86 19.92
CA TYR A 253 -3.23 -1.21 19.08
C TYR A 253 -3.43 -1.61 17.61
N VAL A 254 -3.42 -0.65 16.70
CA VAL A 254 -3.54 -0.88 15.26
C VAL A 254 -2.36 -0.21 14.56
N PRO A 255 -1.48 -0.94 13.87
CA PRO A 255 -0.29 -0.36 13.25
C PRO A 255 -0.63 0.66 12.15
N ILE A 256 0.15 1.72 12.10
CA ILE A 256 0.19 2.73 11.04
C ILE A 256 1.32 2.36 10.07
N ILE A 257 0.95 2.20 8.79
CA ILE A 257 1.88 1.84 7.73
C ILE A 257 1.99 3.03 6.76
N THR A 258 3.14 3.70 6.74
CA THR A 258 3.36 4.84 5.84
C THR A 258 3.56 4.34 4.40
N ASP A 259 2.66 4.72 3.49
CA ASP A 259 2.66 4.31 2.08
C ASP A 259 2.97 5.50 1.14
N GLY A 260 4.20 5.49 0.64
CA GLY A 260 4.69 6.41 -0.39
C GLY A 260 5.53 7.59 0.09
N GLY A 261 6.27 8.20 -0.84
CA GLY A 261 7.16 9.35 -0.59
C GLY A 261 8.56 9.02 -0.09
N ILE A 262 8.84 7.77 0.25
CA ILE A 262 10.14 7.31 0.75
C ILE A 262 11.09 7.08 -0.43
N ARG A 263 12.25 7.76 -0.44
CA ARG A 263 13.26 7.63 -1.51
C ARG A 263 14.62 7.13 -1.00
N SER A 264 14.84 7.17 0.31
CA SER A 264 16.14 6.87 0.92
C SER A 264 15.97 6.28 2.32
N GLY A 265 17.04 5.73 2.89
CA GLY A 265 17.06 5.29 4.29
C GLY A 265 16.78 6.43 5.28
N GLY A 266 17.13 7.68 4.95
CA GLY A 266 16.78 8.83 5.78
C GLY A 266 15.28 9.12 5.80
N ASP A 267 14.60 9.01 4.66
CA ASP A 267 13.14 9.14 4.58
C ASP A 267 12.45 7.99 5.32
N LEU A 268 13.00 6.77 5.24
CA LEU A 268 12.54 5.61 5.98
C LEU A 268 12.59 5.86 7.49
N CYS A 269 13.74 6.30 8.03
CA CYS A 269 13.86 6.65 9.45
C CYS A 269 12.88 7.77 9.86
N LYS A 270 12.69 8.79 9.01
CA LYS A 270 11.74 9.88 9.28
C LYS A 270 10.30 9.38 9.34
N ALA A 271 9.93 8.37 8.55
CA ALA A 271 8.59 7.78 8.62
C ALA A 271 8.32 7.15 9.99
N PHE A 272 9.24 6.32 10.49
CA PHE A 272 9.15 5.74 11.84
C PHE A 272 9.14 6.82 12.93
N ALA A 273 10.03 7.81 12.85
CA ALA A 273 10.04 8.94 13.78
C ALA A 273 8.75 9.78 13.74
N SER A 274 7.99 9.72 12.64
CA SER A 274 6.69 10.39 12.49
C SER A 274 5.51 9.58 13.07
N GLY A 275 5.76 8.35 13.56
CA GLY A 275 4.76 7.49 14.20
C GLY A 275 4.32 6.27 13.39
N ALA A 276 5.02 5.94 12.30
CA ALA A 276 4.79 4.68 11.58
C ALA A 276 5.32 3.48 12.38
N ASP A 277 4.63 2.34 12.29
CA ASP A 277 5.12 1.02 12.76
C ASP A 277 5.68 0.20 11.60
N GLY A 278 5.26 0.52 10.37
CA GLY A 278 5.76 -0.09 9.15
C GLY A 278 5.70 0.88 7.98
N VAL A 279 6.29 0.49 6.86
CA VAL A 279 6.23 1.26 5.62
C VAL A 279 5.82 0.38 4.44
N MET A 280 5.18 0.97 3.44
CA MET A 280 4.96 0.33 2.15
C MET A 280 5.85 0.98 1.09
N LEU A 281 6.64 0.15 0.40
CA LEU A 281 7.61 0.59 -0.60
C LEU A 281 7.22 0.07 -1.99
N GLY A 282 7.25 1.00 -2.97
CA GLY A 282 7.01 0.70 -4.38
C GLY A 282 8.28 0.85 -5.20
N SER A 283 8.63 2.09 -5.56
CA SER A 283 9.74 2.40 -6.48
C SER A 283 11.11 1.89 -6.04
N ILE A 284 11.38 1.82 -4.73
CA ILE A 284 12.64 1.27 -4.21
C ILE A 284 12.73 -0.23 -4.52
N LEU A 285 11.65 -0.98 -4.29
CA LEU A 285 11.61 -2.42 -4.53
C LEU A 285 11.45 -2.76 -6.02
N ALA A 286 10.88 -1.86 -6.83
CA ALA A 286 10.86 -2.00 -8.29
C ALA A 286 12.27 -1.99 -8.92
N ALA A 287 13.29 -1.54 -8.19
CA ALA A 287 14.68 -1.54 -8.63
C ALA A 287 15.44 -2.84 -8.30
N CYS A 288 14.80 -3.78 -7.61
CA CYS A 288 15.34 -5.10 -7.35
C CYS A 288 15.36 -5.96 -8.63
N GLU A 289 16.40 -6.77 -8.82
CA GLU A 289 16.47 -7.76 -9.91
C GLU A 289 15.28 -8.72 -9.92
N GLU A 290 14.72 -8.99 -8.75
CA GLU A 290 13.59 -9.90 -8.58
C GLU A 290 12.26 -9.29 -9.02
N ALA A 291 12.17 -7.95 -9.13
CA ALA A 291 10.93 -7.25 -9.43
C ALA A 291 10.50 -7.44 -10.90
N PRO A 292 9.21 -7.76 -11.16
CA PRO A 292 8.71 -8.08 -12.50
C PRO A 292 8.71 -6.89 -13.47
N GLY A 293 8.78 -5.66 -12.96
CA GLY A 293 8.79 -4.44 -13.76
C GLY A 293 10.11 -4.16 -14.49
N GLY A 294 11.18 -4.94 -14.25
CA GLY A 294 12.45 -4.83 -14.96
C GLY A 294 13.10 -3.44 -14.86
N GLY A 295 13.05 -2.82 -13.67
CA GLY A 295 13.54 -1.46 -13.45
C GLY A 295 12.54 -0.35 -13.80
N HIS A 296 11.26 -0.70 -13.99
CA HIS A 296 10.15 0.23 -14.16
C HIS A 296 9.09 0.06 -13.09
N HIS A 297 8.44 1.18 -12.75
CA HIS A 297 7.43 1.23 -11.71
C HIS A 297 6.21 2.02 -12.18
N TRP A 298 5.01 1.53 -11.87
CA TRP A 298 3.75 2.24 -12.14
C TRP A 298 2.75 1.98 -11.01
N GLY A 299 1.93 3.00 -10.70
CA GLY A 299 0.91 2.89 -9.68
C GLY A 299 -0.36 2.19 -10.17
N MET A 300 -1.16 1.64 -9.25
CA MET A 300 -2.45 1.00 -9.54
C MET A 300 -3.46 1.90 -10.28
N ALA A 301 -3.32 3.23 -10.18
CA ALA A 301 -4.21 4.20 -10.84
C ALA A 301 -3.72 4.63 -12.24
N THR A 302 -2.54 4.16 -12.68
CA THR A 302 -1.97 4.45 -14.01
C THR A 302 -2.84 3.93 -15.16
N PRO A 303 -3.36 2.68 -15.13
CA PRO A 303 -4.14 2.14 -16.24
C PRO A 303 -5.63 2.52 -16.19
N HIS A 304 -6.06 3.47 -15.35
CA HIS A 304 -7.47 3.86 -15.29
C HIS A 304 -7.92 4.38 -16.66
N ALA A 305 -9.05 3.88 -17.16
CA ALA A 305 -9.53 4.16 -18.50
C ALA A 305 -9.87 5.65 -18.71
N ASP A 306 -10.65 6.22 -17.79
CA ASP A 306 -11.14 7.59 -17.96
C ASP A 306 -10.22 8.68 -17.37
N LEU A 307 -9.54 8.37 -16.26
CA LEU A 307 -8.73 9.34 -15.52
C LEU A 307 -7.47 8.67 -14.95
N PRO A 308 -6.44 8.44 -15.78
CA PRO A 308 -5.16 7.92 -15.32
C PRO A 308 -4.53 8.90 -14.32
N ARG A 309 -4.18 8.41 -13.13
CA ARG A 309 -3.61 9.20 -12.02
C ARG A 309 -2.22 8.71 -11.61
N GLY A 310 -1.49 8.21 -12.59
CA GLY A 310 -0.10 7.81 -12.43
C GLY A 310 0.63 7.79 -13.76
N VAL A 311 1.93 7.55 -13.67
CA VAL A 311 2.83 7.39 -14.82
C VAL A 311 3.74 6.21 -14.58
N ARG A 312 4.20 5.58 -15.67
CA ARG A 312 5.31 4.64 -15.59
C ARG A 312 6.62 5.44 -15.43
N VAL A 313 7.34 5.18 -14.36
CA VAL A 313 8.66 5.78 -14.09
C VAL A 313 9.76 4.75 -14.25
N THR A 314 10.94 5.20 -14.65
CA THR A 314 12.16 4.37 -14.71
C THR A 314 12.90 4.52 -13.39
N VAL A 315 13.16 3.40 -12.73
CA VAL A 315 13.96 3.34 -11.49
C VAL A 315 15.30 2.64 -11.70
N GLY A 316 15.44 1.88 -12.80
CA GLY A 316 16.62 1.06 -13.09
C GLY A 316 16.66 -0.21 -12.25
N VAL A 317 17.59 -1.12 -12.55
CA VAL A 317 17.87 -2.32 -11.74
C VAL A 317 19.24 -2.15 -11.14
N ASN A 318 19.32 -2.04 -9.81
CA ASN A 318 20.58 -1.70 -9.13
C ASN A 318 20.78 -2.36 -7.77
N THR A 319 19.88 -3.27 -7.37
CA THR A 319 19.94 -3.98 -6.09
C THR A 319 19.26 -5.34 -6.22
N THR A 320 19.43 -6.18 -5.22
CA THR A 320 18.70 -7.45 -5.03
C THR A 320 17.88 -7.39 -3.75
N LEU A 321 17.01 -8.37 -3.54
CA LEU A 321 16.36 -8.57 -2.23
C LEU A 321 17.32 -9.13 -1.17
N ARG A 322 18.40 -9.79 -1.62
CA ARG A 322 19.45 -10.39 -0.78
C ARG A 322 20.60 -9.43 -0.52
#